data_AF-F8MHK0-F1
#
_entry.id   AF-F8MHK0-F1
#
_cell.length_a   1.000
_cell.length_b   1.000
_cell.length_c   1.000
_cell.angle_alpha   90.00
_cell.angle_beta   90.00
_cell.angle_gamma   90.00
#
_symmetry.space_group_name_H-M   'P 1'
#
loop_
_entity.id
_entity.type
_entity.pdbx_description
1 polymer ?
#
loop_
_entity_poly.entity_id
_entity_poly.type
_entity_poly.pdbx_seq_one_letter_code
_entity_poly.pdbx_strand_id
1 'polypeptide(L)'
;MVQPTSAPSAPALTPQFCFSTAALRDFLRVSRSAIDDTITQNLNALVTPSRAGFDPSSTTQRSPQPLSRQIDPAASQEFKDQVLFPSWQARSQVLSYCALVATSPDPDDPEAAIREAEKQKDRERVVNERLDPYSARFFPREPRTEQLASVIRMEQGVENIVRTRTWGIVGERCGSDGKTWEQALGEWRKDKHLPLA
;
A
#
# COMPACT_ATOMS: atom_id res chain seq x y z
N MET A 1 -41.50 -1.52 -3.91
CA MET A 1 -40.60 -2.33 -3.07
C MET A 1 -39.20 -2.13 -3.60
N VAL A 2 -38.37 -1.37 -2.88
CA VAL A 2 -36.99 -1.04 -3.28
C VAL A 2 -36.08 -2.12 -2.73
N GLN A 3 -35.42 -2.83 -3.63
CA GLN A 3 -34.48 -3.90 -3.33
C GLN A 3 -33.20 -3.28 -2.75
N PRO A 4 -32.63 -3.81 -1.66
CA PRO A 4 -31.36 -3.30 -1.15
C PRO A 4 -30.25 -3.66 -2.12
N THR A 5 -29.58 -2.64 -2.65
CA THR A 5 -28.34 -2.76 -3.42
C THR A 5 -27.28 -3.43 -2.53
N SER A 6 -26.95 -4.68 -2.87
CA SER A 6 -25.81 -5.40 -2.32
C SER A 6 -24.54 -4.58 -2.51
N ALA A 7 -23.74 -4.45 -1.46
CA ALA A 7 -22.42 -3.84 -1.50
C ALA A 7 -21.60 -4.45 -2.67
N PRO A 8 -20.81 -3.64 -3.41
CA PRO A 8 -19.99 -4.17 -4.49
C PRO A 8 -19.05 -5.24 -3.93
N SER A 9 -19.17 -6.47 -4.45
CA SER A 9 -18.24 -7.55 -4.17
C SER A 9 -16.82 -7.04 -4.39
N ALA A 10 -15.97 -7.15 -3.36
CA ALA A 10 -14.56 -6.84 -3.51
C ALA A 10 -14.04 -7.51 -4.80
N PRO A 11 -13.37 -6.76 -5.71
CA PRO A 11 -12.91 -7.34 -6.95
C PRO A 11 -12.06 -8.56 -6.62
N ALA A 12 -12.46 -9.73 -7.13
CA ALA A 12 -11.69 -10.95 -6.93
C ALA A 12 -10.28 -10.71 -7.48
N LEU A 13 -9.27 -10.85 -6.63
CA LEU A 13 -7.88 -10.70 -7.06
C LEU A 13 -7.58 -11.79 -8.09
N THR A 14 -7.13 -11.36 -9.27
CA THR A 14 -6.79 -12.26 -10.38
C THR A 14 -5.31 -12.08 -10.74
N PRO A 15 -4.65 -13.10 -11.31
CA PRO A 15 -3.27 -12.95 -11.79
C PRO A 15 -3.15 -11.84 -12.84
N GLN A 16 -4.18 -11.68 -13.68
CA GLN A 16 -4.24 -10.64 -14.72
C GLN A 16 -4.17 -9.23 -14.14
N PHE A 17 -4.78 -8.99 -12.97
CA PHE A 17 -4.65 -7.72 -12.27
C PHE A 17 -3.19 -7.45 -11.87
N CYS A 18 -2.46 -8.46 -11.38
CA CYS A 18 -1.07 -8.30 -10.97
C CYS A 18 -0.14 -8.02 -12.17
N PHE A 19 -0.32 -8.73 -13.29
CA PHE A 19 0.47 -8.49 -14.50
C PHE A 19 0.19 -7.13 -15.16
N SER A 20 -0.99 -6.55 -14.92
CA SER A 20 -1.26 -5.15 -15.25
C SER A 20 -0.61 -4.22 -14.22
N THR A 21 0.71 -4.01 -14.35
CA THR A 21 1.48 -3.18 -13.42
C THR A 21 0.93 -1.74 -13.28
N ALA A 22 0.32 -1.21 -14.34
CA ALA A 22 -0.38 0.08 -14.30
C ALA A 22 -1.60 0.03 -13.37
N ALA A 23 -2.47 -0.98 -13.51
CA ALA A 23 -3.65 -1.13 -12.66
C ALA A 23 -3.27 -1.37 -11.18
N LEU A 24 -2.24 -2.17 -10.93
CA LEU A 24 -1.71 -2.41 -9.58
C LEU A 24 -1.22 -1.10 -8.93
N ARG A 25 -0.38 -0.33 -9.65
CA ARG A 25 0.13 0.95 -9.15
C ARG A 25 -0.97 1.98 -8.95
N ASP A 26 -1.94 2.03 -9.86
CA ASP A 26 -3.08 2.94 -9.76
C ASP A 26 -3.95 2.60 -8.55
N PHE A 27 -4.23 1.32 -8.30
CA PHE A 27 -4.93 0.89 -7.08
C PHE A 27 -4.20 1.36 -5.81
N LEU A 28 -2.89 1.11 -5.72
CA LEU A 28 -2.09 1.50 -4.56
C LEU A 28 -2.05 3.02 -4.39
N ARG A 29 -1.89 3.77 -5.49
CA ARG A 29 -1.91 5.24 -5.49
C ARG A 29 -3.24 5.78 -4.99
N VAL A 30 -4.35 5.29 -5.52
CA VAL A 30 -5.70 5.74 -5.13
C VAL A 30 -5.95 5.41 -3.65
N SER A 31 -5.63 4.18 -3.23
CA SER A 31 -5.79 3.75 -1.84
C SER A 31 -4.99 4.61 -0.86
N ARG A 32 -3.73 4.93 -1.18
CA ARG A 32 -2.88 5.84 -0.39
C ARG A 32 -3.45 7.25 -0.35
N SER A 33 -3.90 7.78 -1.50
CA SER A 33 -4.43 9.14 -1.58
C SER A 33 -5.73 9.34 -0.79
N ALA A 34 -6.54 8.28 -0.66
CA ALA A 34 -7.79 8.34 0.08
C ALA A 34 -7.58 8.46 1.60
N ILE A 35 -6.51 7.87 2.15
CA ILE A 35 -6.32 7.75 3.61
C ILE A 35 -5.01 8.38 4.08
N ASP A 36 -3.87 7.94 3.54
CA ASP A 36 -2.54 8.27 4.05
C ASP A 36 -2.09 9.68 3.63
N ASP A 37 -2.26 10.06 2.37
CA ASP A 37 -1.85 11.40 1.90
C ASP A 37 -2.73 12.50 2.53
N THR A 38 -3.97 12.15 2.85
CA THR A 38 -4.96 13.01 3.49
C THR A 38 -5.07 12.78 5.00
N ILE A 39 -4.12 12.06 5.62
CA ILE A 39 -4.22 11.64 7.03
C ILE A 39 -4.46 12.82 7.97
N THR A 40 -3.78 13.94 7.77
CA THR A 40 -3.96 15.14 8.60
C THR A 40 -5.38 15.69 8.49
N GLN A 41 -5.98 15.64 7.30
CA GLN A 41 -7.37 16.08 7.08
C GLN A 41 -8.35 15.13 7.76
N ASN A 42 -8.15 13.81 7.58
CA ASN A 42 -8.95 12.78 8.24
C ASN A 42 -8.91 12.94 9.78
N LEU A 43 -7.73 13.16 10.35
CA LEU A 43 -7.56 13.38 11.80
C LEU A 43 -8.16 14.70 12.27
N ASN A 44 -8.03 15.78 11.50
CA ASN A 44 -8.65 17.06 11.84
C ASN A 44 -10.19 16.97 11.83
N ALA A 45 -10.78 16.13 10.98
CA ALA A 45 -12.23 15.90 10.95
C ALA A 45 -12.75 15.22 12.23
N LEU A 46 -11.90 14.48 12.96
CA LEU A 46 -12.25 13.90 14.26
C LEU A 46 -12.31 14.95 15.37
N VAL A 47 -11.66 16.11 15.19
CA VAL A 47 -11.70 17.21 16.15
C VAL A 47 -13.05 17.90 16.03
N THR A 48 -13.92 17.68 17.03
CA THR A 48 -15.26 18.30 17.08
C THR A 48 -15.26 19.47 18.07
N PRO A 49 -14.92 20.72 17.66
CA PRO A 49 -14.83 21.85 18.59
C PRO A 49 -16.18 22.20 19.23
N SER A 50 -17.30 21.88 18.58
CA SER A 50 -18.66 22.14 19.09
C SER A 50 -19.02 21.34 20.34
N ARG A 51 -18.33 20.23 20.66
CA ARG A 51 -18.56 19.49 21.92
C ARG A 51 -18.13 20.29 23.16
N ALA A 52 -17.15 21.19 23.02
CA ALA A 52 -16.65 21.99 24.13
C ALA A 52 -17.52 23.23 24.44
N GLY A 53 -18.51 23.55 23.58
CA GLY A 53 -19.29 24.78 23.69
C GLY A 53 -18.47 26.03 23.32
N PHE A 54 -19.17 27.16 23.14
CA PHE A 54 -18.52 28.46 22.98
C PHE A 54 -18.35 29.09 24.36
N ASP A 55 -17.12 29.37 24.77
CA ASP A 55 -16.81 30.11 25.99
C ASP A 55 -16.69 31.61 25.65
N PRO A 56 -17.62 32.48 26.08
CA PRO A 56 -17.57 33.91 25.79
C PRO A 56 -16.31 34.58 26.37
N SER A 57 -15.69 34.01 27.41
CA SER A 57 -14.44 34.54 27.99
C SER A 57 -13.21 34.28 27.11
N SER A 58 -13.30 33.35 26.14
CA SER A 58 -12.21 33.04 25.21
C SER A 58 -11.95 34.15 24.19
N THR A 59 -12.81 35.16 24.10
CA THR A 59 -12.62 36.35 23.25
C THR A 59 -11.93 37.50 23.97
N THR A 60 -11.88 37.47 25.30
CA THR A 60 -11.34 38.57 26.13
C THR A 60 -9.82 38.53 26.26
N GLN A 61 -9.20 37.36 26.12
CA GLN A 61 -7.75 37.19 26.10
C GLN A 61 -7.30 36.35 24.92
N ARG A 62 -6.40 36.89 24.09
CA ARG A 62 -5.78 36.17 22.98
C ARG A 62 -4.67 35.27 23.52
N SER A 63 -5.03 34.14 24.12
CA SER A 63 -4.06 33.10 24.43
C SER A 63 -3.66 32.36 23.14
N PRO A 64 -2.37 32.02 22.94
CA PRO A 64 -1.99 31.09 21.89
C PRO A 64 -2.77 29.79 22.09
N GLN A 65 -3.57 29.38 21.10
CA GLN A 65 -4.26 28.10 21.19
C GLN A 65 -3.22 26.98 21.38
N PRO A 66 -3.44 26.03 22.31
CA PRO A 66 -2.56 24.89 22.43
C PRO A 66 -2.52 24.16 21.09
N LEU A 67 -1.30 23.97 20.56
CA LEU A 67 -1.03 23.36 19.26
C LEU A 67 -1.53 21.91 19.15
N SER A 68 -1.85 21.28 20.29
CA SER A 68 -2.47 19.96 20.38
C SER A 68 -3.89 20.08 20.91
N ARG A 69 -4.88 20.31 20.03
CA ARG A 69 -6.22 19.76 20.29
C ARG A 69 -6.06 18.25 20.19
N GLN A 70 -5.82 17.60 21.33
CA GLN A 70 -5.79 16.15 21.40
C GLN A 70 -7.14 15.63 20.91
N ILE A 71 -7.08 14.68 19.99
CA ILE A 71 -8.27 13.99 19.50
C ILE A 71 -8.78 13.12 20.65
N ASP A 72 -10.10 13.02 20.79
CA ASP A 72 -10.72 12.10 21.75
C ASP A 72 -10.18 10.67 21.52
N PRO A 73 -9.54 10.03 22.53
CA PRO A 73 -8.93 8.72 22.37
C PRO A 73 -9.86 7.66 21.80
N ALA A 74 -11.17 7.73 22.12
CA ALA A 74 -12.18 6.82 21.58
C ALA A 74 -12.37 7.02 20.07
N ALA A 75 -12.51 8.27 19.61
CA ALA A 75 -12.66 8.60 18.19
C ALA A 75 -11.38 8.25 17.40
N SER A 76 -10.21 8.49 18.00
CA SER A 76 -8.93 8.07 17.43
C SER A 76 -8.84 6.56 17.24
N GLN A 77 -9.30 5.77 18.23
CA GLN A 77 -9.27 4.32 18.15
C GLN A 77 -10.28 3.78 17.14
N GLU A 78 -11.48 4.35 17.11
CA GLU A 78 -12.49 4.02 16.10
C GLU A 78 -11.97 4.27 14.67
N PHE A 79 -11.31 5.41 14.43
CA PHE A 79 -10.68 5.70 13.15
C PHE A 79 -9.61 4.66 12.78
N LYS A 80 -8.75 4.27 13.73
CA LYS A 80 -7.73 3.24 13.50
C LYS A 80 -8.39 1.91 13.09
N ASP A 81 -9.39 1.46 13.84
CA ASP A 81 -10.00 0.15 13.70
C ASP A 81 -10.93 0.01 12.49
N GLN A 82 -11.64 1.09 12.13
CA GLN A 82 -12.67 1.09 11.09
C GLN A 82 -12.19 1.63 9.75
N VAL A 83 -11.13 2.44 9.72
CA VAL A 83 -10.68 3.14 8.50
C VAL A 83 -9.23 2.80 8.17
N LEU A 84 -8.30 3.08 9.10
CA LEU A 84 -6.87 2.97 8.82
C LEU A 84 -6.43 1.52 8.59
N PHE A 85 -6.68 0.65 9.58
CA PHE A 85 -6.24 -0.75 9.52
C PHE A 85 -6.94 -1.57 8.43
N PRO A 86 -8.26 -1.42 8.18
CA PRO A 86 -8.90 -2.08 7.04
C PRO A 86 -8.27 -1.67 5.69
N SER A 87 -7.97 -0.38 5.49
CA SER A 87 -7.34 0.09 4.25
C SER A 87 -5.93 -0.48 4.08
N TRP A 88 -5.12 -0.49 5.16
CA TRP A 88 -3.80 -1.10 5.15
C TRP A 88 -3.85 -2.61 4.91
N GLN A 89 -4.86 -3.28 5.48
CA GLN A 89 -5.06 -4.71 5.28
C GLN A 89 -5.42 -5.03 3.83
N ALA A 90 -6.30 -4.25 3.20
CA ALA A 90 -6.65 -4.42 1.80
C ALA A 90 -5.42 -4.28 0.90
N ARG A 91 -4.58 -3.25 1.12
CA ARG A 91 -3.31 -3.10 0.40
C ARG A 91 -2.35 -4.26 0.63
N SER A 92 -2.22 -4.73 1.87
CA SER A 92 -1.40 -5.91 2.19
C SER A 92 -1.88 -7.16 1.46
N GLN A 93 -3.19 -7.41 1.40
CA GLN A 93 -3.74 -8.56 0.68
C GLN A 93 -3.40 -8.52 -0.81
N VAL A 94 -3.51 -7.35 -1.45
CA VAL A 94 -3.12 -7.17 -2.85
C VAL A 94 -1.64 -7.45 -3.06
N LEU A 95 -0.78 -6.85 -2.24
CA LEU A 95 0.68 -7.03 -2.34
C LEU A 95 1.09 -8.48 -2.10
N SER A 96 0.54 -9.15 -1.08
CA SER A 96 0.83 -10.55 -0.77
C SER A 96 0.32 -11.49 -1.87
N TYR A 97 -0.89 -11.25 -2.41
CA TYR A 97 -1.42 -12.02 -3.52
C TYR A 97 -0.54 -11.88 -4.77
N CYS A 98 -0.19 -10.65 -5.15
CA CYS A 98 0.66 -10.43 -6.32
C CYS A 98 2.11 -10.93 -6.10
N ALA A 99 2.61 -10.98 -4.87
CA ALA A 99 3.87 -11.64 -4.55
C ALA A 99 3.81 -13.15 -4.85
N LEU A 100 2.71 -13.82 -4.48
CA LEU A 100 2.51 -15.24 -4.81
C LEU A 100 2.45 -15.46 -6.32
N VAL A 101 1.70 -14.62 -7.04
CA VAL A 101 1.62 -14.66 -8.51
C VAL A 101 3.00 -14.48 -9.14
N ALA A 102 3.83 -13.56 -8.63
CA ALA A 102 5.18 -13.32 -9.13
C ALA A 102 6.14 -14.51 -8.98
N THR A 103 5.86 -15.40 -8.02
CA THR A 103 6.63 -16.63 -7.80
C THR A 103 6.03 -17.88 -8.46
N SER A 104 4.81 -17.77 -8.98
CA SER A 104 4.11 -18.87 -9.65
C SER A 104 4.64 -19.06 -11.08
N PRO A 105 4.70 -20.31 -11.59
CA PRO A 105 4.87 -20.56 -13.01
C PRO A 105 3.77 -19.86 -13.81
N ASP A 106 4.15 -19.39 -15.00
CA ASP A 106 3.30 -18.58 -15.83
C ASP A 106 3.21 -19.14 -17.26
N PRO A 107 2.24 -20.04 -17.52
CA PRO A 107 2.11 -20.71 -18.80
C PRO A 107 1.62 -19.79 -19.92
N ASP A 108 0.95 -18.68 -19.57
CA ASP A 108 0.31 -17.76 -20.52
C ASP A 108 1.19 -16.52 -20.83
N ASP A 109 2.51 -16.62 -20.65
CA ASP A 109 3.43 -15.54 -20.97
C ASP A 109 3.57 -15.38 -22.50
N PRO A 110 3.07 -14.28 -23.10
CA PRO A 110 3.12 -14.08 -24.55
C PRO A 110 4.55 -13.92 -25.09
N GLU A 111 5.50 -13.52 -24.23
CA GLU A 111 6.89 -13.29 -24.63
C GLU A 111 7.76 -14.55 -24.46
N ALA A 112 7.21 -15.65 -23.93
CA ALA A 112 7.97 -16.89 -23.70
C ALA A 112 8.65 -17.41 -24.97
N ALA A 113 7.90 -17.54 -26.06
CA ALA A 113 8.43 -18.04 -27.34
C ALA A 113 9.49 -17.12 -27.95
N ILE A 114 9.29 -15.79 -27.84
CA ILE A 114 10.26 -14.80 -28.35
C ILE A 114 11.56 -14.89 -27.56
N ARG A 115 11.47 -14.99 -26.23
CA ARG A 115 12.63 -15.10 -25.33
C ARG A 115 13.41 -16.39 -25.57
N GLU A 116 12.73 -17.51 -25.83
CA GLU A 116 13.38 -18.78 -26.18
C GLU A 116 14.12 -18.68 -27.51
N ALA A 117 13.53 -18.04 -28.52
CA ALA A 117 14.18 -17.80 -29.80
C ALA A 117 15.41 -16.87 -29.65
N GLU A 118 15.34 -15.84 -28.82
CA GLU A 118 16.48 -14.96 -28.51
C GLU A 118 17.61 -15.71 -27.79
N LYS A 119 17.27 -16.53 -26.78
CA LYS A 119 18.24 -17.38 -26.09
C LYS A 119 18.91 -18.37 -27.03
N GLN A 120 18.15 -18.93 -27.99
CA GLN A 120 18.71 -19.86 -28.97
C GLN A 120 19.66 -19.15 -29.94
N LYS A 121 19.30 -17.96 -30.44
CA LYS A 121 20.18 -17.14 -31.29
C LYS A 121 21.47 -16.73 -30.59
N ASP A 122 21.41 -16.38 -29.29
CA ASP A 122 22.61 -16.06 -28.53
C ASP A 122 23.51 -17.27 -28.32
N ARG A 123 22.95 -18.48 -28.11
CA ARG A 123 23.74 -19.72 -28.05
C ARG A 123 24.52 -20.03 -29.33
N GLU A 124 23.98 -19.63 -30.47
CA GLU A 124 24.60 -19.81 -31.79
C GLU A 124 25.61 -18.69 -32.12
N ARG A 125 25.66 -17.63 -31.31
CA ARG A 125 26.50 -16.45 -31.55
C ARG A 125 27.96 -16.74 -31.18
N VAL A 126 28.85 -16.50 -32.14
CA VAL A 126 30.30 -16.54 -31.91
C VAL A 126 30.80 -15.14 -31.60
N VAL A 127 31.29 -14.93 -30.38
CA VAL A 127 31.80 -13.64 -29.89
C VAL A 127 33.32 -13.61 -30.01
N ASN A 128 33.87 -12.56 -30.63
CA ASN A 128 35.31 -12.33 -30.69
C ASN A 128 35.67 -11.09 -29.85
N GLU A 129 36.03 -11.34 -28.59
CA GLU A 129 36.35 -10.30 -27.59
C GLU A 129 37.55 -9.42 -27.98
N ARG A 130 38.40 -9.87 -28.92
CA ARG A 130 39.54 -9.09 -29.42
C ARG A 130 39.12 -7.98 -30.37
N LEU A 131 38.02 -8.17 -31.11
CA LEU A 131 37.47 -7.16 -32.02
C LEU A 131 36.53 -6.20 -31.29
N ASP A 132 35.75 -6.69 -30.33
CA ASP A 132 34.85 -5.87 -29.51
C ASP A 132 34.69 -6.44 -28.09
N PRO A 133 35.28 -5.81 -27.06
CA PRO A 133 35.14 -6.21 -25.66
C PRO A 133 33.72 -6.15 -25.09
N TYR A 134 32.78 -5.44 -25.73
CA TYR A 134 31.39 -5.31 -25.26
C TYR A 134 30.43 -6.27 -25.96
N SER A 135 30.87 -6.90 -27.06
CA SER A 135 30.06 -7.82 -27.83
C SER A 135 29.65 -9.08 -27.06
N ALA A 136 30.31 -9.44 -25.95
CA ALA A 136 29.92 -10.59 -25.13
C ALA A 136 28.60 -10.40 -24.37
N ARG A 137 28.12 -9.17 -24.17
CA ARG A 137 26.94 -8.92 -23.32
C ARG A 137 25.64 -9.29 -24.05
N PHE A 138 24.89 -10.23 -23.49
CA PHE A 138 23.53 -10.55 -23.90
C PHE A 138 22.58 -10.35 -22.72
N PHE A 139 21.53 -9.57 -22.94
CA PHE A 139 20.48 -9.29 -21.95
C PHE A 139 19.17 -9.85 -22.48
N PRO A 140 18.80 -11.09 -22.10
CA PRO A 140 17.52 -11.64 -22.51
C PRO A 140 16.37 -10.84 -21.90
N ARG A 141 15.22 -10.81 -22.58
CA ARG A 141 14.00 -10.25 -21.97
C ARG A 141 13.63 -11.01 -20.69
N GLU A 142 13.41 -10.27 -19.61
CA GLU A 142 12.98 -10.83 -18.32
C GLU A 142 11.54 -11.38 -18.42
N PRO A 143 11.22 -12.53 -17.80
CA PRO A 143 9.85 -13.03 -17.72
C PRO A 143 8.95 -12.04 -17.00
N ARG A 144 7.68 -11.97 -17.40
CA ARG A 144 6.74 -11.00 -16.81
C ARG A 144 6.57 -11.20 -15.30
N THR A 145 6.79 -12.41 -14.80
CA THR A 145 6.83 -12.75 -13.36
C THR A 145 8.02 -12.12 -12.64
N GLU A 146 9.21 -12.07 -13.25
CA GLU A 146 10.39 -11.42 -12.67
C GLU A 146 10.25 -9.90 -12.66
N GLN A 147 9.71 -9.34 -13.75
CA GLN A 147 9.35 -7.92 -13.81
C GLN A 147 8.33 -7.57 -12.71
N LEU A 148 7.28 -8.39 -12.56
CA LEU A 148 6.30 -8.24 -11.49
C LEU A 148 6.95 -8.34 -10.09
N ALA A 149 7.85 -9.31 -9.87
CA ALA A 149 8.55 -9.46 -8.59
C ALA A 149 9.34 -8.20 -8.23
N SER A 150 9.99 -7.57 -9.23
CA SER A 150 10.68 -6.29 -9.04
C SER A 150 9.72 -5.18 -8.62
N VAL A 151 8.58 -5.07 -9.30
CA VAL A 151 7.54 -4.08 -8.96
C VAL A 151 7.01 -4.31 -7.53
N ILE A 152 6.72 -5.55 -7.15
CA ILE A 152 6.20 -5.86 -5.82
C ILE A 152 7.21 -5.51 -4.72
N ARG A 153 8.50 -5.82 -4.91
CA ARG A 153 9.55 -5.42 -3.94
C ARG A 153 9.60 -3.90 -3.74
N MET A 154 9.52 -3.13 -4.84
CA MET A 154 9.49 -1.67 -4.75
C MET A 154 8.23 -1.18 -4.03
N GLU A 155 7.05 -1.71 -4.37
CA GLU A 155 5.79 -1.30 -3.75
C GLU A 155 5.69 -1.68 -2.27
N GLN A 156 6.28 -2.81 -1.86
CA GLN A 156 6.41 -3.18 -0.44
C GLN A 156 7.30 -2.17 0.32
N GLY A 157 8.39 -1.72 -0.30
CA GLY A 157 9.25 -0.67 0.25
C GLY A 157 8.52 0.67 0.41
N VAL A 158 7.79 1.10 -0.62
CA VAL A 158 6.96 2.31 -0.58
C VAL A 158 5.87 2.18 0.50
N GLU A 159 5.22 1.01 0.57
CA GLU A 159 4.18 0.74 1.56
C GLU A 159 4.71 0.88 2.99
N ASN A 160 5.90 0.37 3.27
CA ASN A 160 6.56 0.51 4.57
C ASN A 160 6.82 1.99 4.93
N ILE A 161 7.33 2.77 3.96
CA ILE A 161 7.59 4.21 4.16
C ILE A 161 6.28 4.95 4.45
N VAL A 162 5.24 4.69 3.66
CA VAL A 162 3.92 5.33 3.82
C VAL A 162 3.35 5.01 5.20
N ARG A 163 3.31 3.73 5.60
CA ARG A 163 2.78 3.33 6.91
C ARG A 163 3.55 3.93 8.07
N THR A 164 4.88 3.94 8.00
CA THR A 164 5.74 4.55 9.02
C THR A 164 5.43 6.03 9.18
N ARG A 165 5.31 6.77 8.06
CA ARG A 165 4.99 8.20 8.08
C ARG A 165 3.59 8.47 8.61
N THR A 166 2.58 7.74 8.10
CA THR A 166 1.19 7.88 8.55
C THR A 166 1.07 7.57 10.04
N TRP A 167 1.74 6.52 10.52
CA TRP A 167 1.73 6.15 11.93
C TRP A 167 2.38 7.20 12.82
N GLY A 168 3.47 7.84 12.37
CA GLY A 168 4.07 8.97 13.09
C GLY A 168 3.08 10.10 13.33
N ILE A 169 2.35 10.52 12.29
CA ILE A 169 1.33 11.57 12.39
C ILE A 169 0.17 11.14 13.29
N VAL A 170 -0.29 9.89 13.15
CA VAL A 170 -1.35 9.33 14.01
C VAL A 170 -0.88 9.32 15.48
N GLY A 171 0.36 8.92 15.76
CA GLY A 171 0.92 8.91 17.11
C GLY A 171 1.04 10.31 17.72
N GLU A 172 1.41 11.31 16.93
CA GLU A 172 1.47 12.72 17.39
C GLU A 172 0.09 13.28 17.74
N ARG A 173 -0.96 12.88 17.02
CA ARG A 173 -2.32 13.46 17.15
C ARG A 173 -3.25 12.69 18.07
N CYS A 174 -3.16 11.37 18.04
CA CYS A 174 -4.00 10.44 18.80
C CYS A 174 -3.34 9.95 20.09
N GLY A 175 -2.08 10.32 20.34
CA GLY A 175 -1.25 9.74 21.39
C GLY A 175 -0.49 8.51 20.90
N SER A 176 0.74 8.36 21.39
CA SER A 176 1.61 7.22 21.09
C SER A 176 1.61 6.26 22.27
N ASP A 177 1.20 5.02 22.01
CA ASP A 177 1.29 3.92 22.97
C ASP A 177 2.68 3.27 22.99
N GLY A 178 3.67 3.89 22.32
CA GLY A 178 5.02 3.35 22.14
C GLY A 178 5.12 2.15 21.19
N LYS A 179 3.99 1.74 20.59
CA LYS A 179 3.91 0.61 19.65
C LYS A 179 4.33 1.01 18.25
N THR A 180 4.98 0.10 17.53
CA THR A 180 5.19 0.27 16.10
C THR A 180 3.88 0.00 15.33
N TRP A 181 3.81 0.48 14.09
CA TRP A 181 2.62 0.29 13.26
C TRP A 181 2.37 -1.21 12.98
N GLU A 182 3.43 -2.01 12.86
CA GLU A 182 3.36 -3.46 12.65
C GLU A 182 2.72 -4.16 13.85
N GLN A 183 3.10 -3.76 15.07
CA GLN A 183 2.55 -4.32 16.30
C GLN A 183 1.07 -3.99 16.43
N ALA A 184 0.70 -2.72 16.24
CA ALA A 184 -0.69 -2.28 16.32
C ALA A 184 -1.58 -2.95 15.27
N LEU A 185 -1.12 -3.03 14.01
CA LEU A 185 -1.83 -3.74 12.95
C LEU A 185 -1.92 -5.25 13.22
N GLY A 186 -0.86 -5.85 13.76
CA GLY A 186 -0.82 -7.26 14.13
C GLY A 186 -1.80 -7.61 15.25
N GLU A 187 -1.93 -6.76 16.26
CA GLU A 187 -2.94 -6.89 17.31
C GLU A 187 -4.36 -6.76 16.75
N TRP A 188 -4.61 -5.77 15.90
CA TRP A 188 -5.91 -5.59 15.24
C TRP A 188 -6.29 -6.80 14.36
N ARG A 189 -5.34 -7.37 13.60
CA ARG A 189 -5.57 -8.60 12.83
C ARG A 189 -5.98 -9.77 13.72
N LYS A 190 -5.31 -9.92 14.87
CA LYS A 190 -5.64 -10.99 15.84
C LYS A 190 -7.04 -10.80 16.42
N ASP A 191 -7.42 -9.58 16.78
CA ASP A 191 -8.77 -9.24 17.25
C ASP A 191 -9.84 -9.58 16.21
N LYS A 192 -9.57 -9.28 14.93
CA LYS A 192 -10.49 -9.60 13.82
C LYS A 192 -10.38 -11.02 13.28
N HIS A 193 -9.55 -11.87 13.89
CA HIS A 193 -9.25 -13.23 13.42
C HIS A 193 -8.81 -13.29 11.93
N LEU A 194 -8.13 -12.25 11.45
CA LEU A 194 -7.62 -12.16 10.09
C LEU A 194 -6.26 -12.86 9.99
N PRO A 195 -5.95 -13.53 8.86
CA PRO A 195 -4.66 -14.16 8.66
C PRO A 195 -3.53 -13.13 8.70
N LEU A 196 -2.41 -13.52 9.33
CA LEU A 196 -1.17 -12.76 9.28
C LEU A 196 -0.63 -12.85 7.85
N ALA A 197 -0.71 -11.73 7.13
CA ALA A 197 -0.12 -11.55 5.81
C ALA A 197 1.40 -11.38 5.90
#